data_AF-A0A950E0X3-F1
#
_entry.id   AF-A0A950E0X3-F1
#
_cell.length_a   1.000
_cell.length_b   1.000
_cell.length_c   1.000
_cell.angle_alpha   90.00
_cell.angle_beta   90.00
_cell.angle_gamma   90.00
#
_symmetry.space_group_name_H-M   'P 1'
#
loop_
_entity.id
_entity.type
_entity.pdbx_description
1 polymer ?
#
loop_
_entity_poly.entity_id
_entity_poly.type
_entity_poly.pdbx_seq_one_letter_code
_entity_poly.pdbx_strand_id
1 'polypeptide(L)'
;MDGAVELARKLVVGLRRRGWDGDDELAEQLEAQLGSGPAAMLRALPVDLEELAGILEGDPLNVGGRIDIRTGEVWPQAAIDYALETGEEDEDSADDPERWLAVHGEGSREGYRGMELFIASVEDPGRAERLAVAIRGRGAFRRFKDELARWPGELERWHAFSEERQRGRARSWLAAAGYRVLPVDRRAS
;
A
#
# COMPACT_ATOMS: atom_id res chain seq x y z
N MET A 1 26.14 11.71 -11.71
CA MET A 1 25.71 11.02 -10.48
C MET A 1 25.18 12.00 -9.43
N ASP A 2 25.72 13.23 -9.35
CA ASP A 2 25.28 14.27 -8.40
C ASP A 2 23.79 14.64 -8.45
N GLY A 3 23.18 14.66 -9.65
CA GLY A 3 21.76 14.98 -9.79
C GLY A 3 20.81 13.96 -9.14
N ALA A 4 21.17 12.67 -9.14
CA ALA A 4 20.35 11.63 -8.52
C ALA A 4 20.38 11.71 -6.98
N VAL A 5 21.55 12.01 -6.42
CA VAL A 5 21.74 12.24 -4.98
C VAL A 5 20.95 13.47 -4.53
N GLU A 6 21.01 14.56 -5.28
CA GLU A 6 20.28 15.78 -4.97
C GLU A 6 18.75 15.57 -5.04
N LEU A 7 18.29 14.82 -6.05
CA LEU A 7 16.88 14.45 -6.15
C LEU A 7 16.44 13.60 -4.95
N ALA A 8 17.21 12.57 -4.58
CA ALA A 8 16.90 11.72 -3.44
C ALA A 8 16.82 12.51 -2.13
N ARG A 9 17.73 13.48 -1.91
CA ARG A 9 17.67 14.38 -0.74
C ARG A 9 16.40 15.24 -0.73
N LYS A 10 16.00 15.78 -1.88
CA LYS A 10 14.74 16.54 -2.00
C LYS A 10 13.52 15.67 -1.72
N LEU A 11 13.54 14.41 -2.19
CA LEU A 11 12.48 13.44 -1.92
C LEU A 11 12.37 13.14 -0.43
N VAL A 12 13.49 12.87 0.25
CA VAL A 12 13.53 12.65 1.72
C VAL A 12 12.87 13.81 2.47
N VAL A 13 13.23 15.05 2.14
CA VAL A 13 12.61 16.24 2.76
C VAL A 13 11.12 16.33 2.43
N GLY A 14 10.73 16.03 1.20
CA GLY A 14 9.35 16.04 0.75
C GLY A 14 8.48 15.01 1.47
N LEU A 15 8.97 13.78 1.62
CA LEU A 15 8.32 12.67 2.33
C LEU A 15 8.08 13.03 3.79
N ARG A 16 9.14 13.43 4.52
CA ARG A 16 9.01 13.81 5.94
C ARG A 16 8.06 14.98 6.16
N ARG A 17 8.03 15.95 5.24
CA ARG A 17 7.08 17.07 5.30
C ARG A 17 5.63 16.62 5.04
N ARG A 18 5.43 15.63 4.17
CA ARG A 18 4.12 15.08 3.85
C ARG A 18 3.57 14.23 5.00
N GLY A 19 4.43 13.41 5.63
CA GLY A 19 4.13 12.67 6.86
C GLY A 19 2.97 11.69 6.71
N TRP A 20 2.85 11.04 5.55
CA TRP A 20 1.90 9.94 5.37
C TRP A 20 2.47 8.62 5.89
N ASP A 21 1.60 7.63 6.10
CA ASP A 21 2.02 6.28 6.44
C ASP A 21 3.04 5.78 5.41
N GLY A 22 4.18 5.24 5.87
CA GLY A 22 5.23 4.76 4.99
C GLY A 22 6.22 5.85 4.51
N ASP A 23 6.01 7.13 4.80
CA ASP A 23 6.91 8.20 4.34
C ASP A 23 8.24 8.18 5.10
N ASP A 24 8.20 7.96 6.41
CA ASP A 24 9.41 7.90 7.24
C ASP A 24 10.24 6.66 6.88
N GLU A 25 9.61 5.51 6.70
CA GLU A 25 10.28 4.27 6.29
C GLU A 25 10.96 4.43 4.91
N LEU A 26 10.29 5.09 3.96
CA LEU A 26 10.87 5.35 2.64
C LEU A 26 12.01 6.37 2.72
N ALA A 27 11.85 7.42 3.52
CA ALA A 27 12.88 8.43 3.73
C ALA A 27 14.14 7.83 4.36
N GLU A 28 14.00 7.03 5.41
CA GLU A 28 15.10 6.32 6.06
C GLU A 28 15.81 5.37 5.10
N GLN A 29 15.06 4.63 4.29
CA GLN A 29 15.65 3.75 3.29
C GLN A 29 16.47 4.50 2.24
N LEU A 30 15.97 5.66 1.77
CA LEU A 30 16.72 6.52 0.84
C LEU A 30 17.98 7.11 1.50
N GLU A 31 17.89 7.58 2.74
CA GLU A 31 19.04 8.10 3.50
C GLU A 31 20.12 7.03 3.73
N ALA A 32 19.71 5.81 4.05
CA ALA A 32 20.62 4.67 4.21
C ALA A 32 21.33 4.34 2.89
N GLN A 33 20.62 4.34 1.76
CA GLN A 33 21.22 4.15 0.43
C GLN A 33 22.19 5.27 0.05
N LEU A 34 21.96 6.49 0.53
CA LEU A 34 22.86 7.63 0.37
C LEU A 34 24.04 7.65 1.37
N GLY A 35 24.12 6.69 2.29
CA GLY A 35 25.12 6.66 3.37
C GLY A 35 25.01 7.83 4.36
N SER A 36 23.85 8.50 4.40
CA SER A 36 23.59 9.67 5.25
C SER A 36 22.74 9.35 6.48
N GLY A 37 22.18 8.14 6.55
CA GLY A 37 21.33 7.65 7.64
C GLY A 37 21.88 6.38 8.30
N PRO A 38 21.25 5.89 9.38
CA PRO A 38 21.63 4.65 10.04
C PRO A 38 21.47 3.46 9.08
N ALA A 39 22.26 2.40 9.31
CA ALA A 39 22.09 1.16 8.58
C ALA A 39 20.67 0.61 8.81
N ALA A 40 20.03 0.16 7.74
CA ALA A 40 18.67 -0.36 7.83
C ALA A 40 18.61 -1.57 8.77
N MET A 41 17.92 -1.41 9.90
CA MET A 41 17.78 -2.45 10.93
C MET A 41 16.75 -3.53 10.55
N LEU A 42 15.78 -3.17 9.69
CA LEU A 42 14.73 -4.07 9.22
C LEU A 42 15.25 -5.03 8.15
N ARG A 43 14.74 -6.27 8.17
CA ARG A 43 15.08 -7.30 7.18
C ARG A 43 14.50 -6.92 5.83
N ALA A 44 15.31 -6.96 4.77
CA ALA A 44 14.84 -6.68 3.41
C ALA A 44 13.96 -7.83 2.90
N LEU A 45 12.82 -7.49 2.30
CA LEU A 45 11.91 -8.43 1.66
C LEU A 45 11.38 -7.83 0.34
N PRO A 46 11.51 -8.53 -0.81
CA PRO A 46 11.10 -8.00 -2.11
C PRO A 46 9.59 -8.21 -2.33
N VAL A 47 8.77 -7.54 -1.52
CA VAL A 47 7.30 -7.62 -1.58
C VAL A 47 6.75 -6.65 -2.62
N ASP A 48 5.79 -7.09 -3.44
CA ASP A 48 4.97 -6.16 -4.22
C ASP A 48 3.97 -5.46 -3.29
N LEU A 49 4.20 -4.17 -3.05
CA LEU A 49 3.36 -3.34 -2.19
C LEU A 49 1.92 -3.18 -2.69
N GLU A 50 1.67 -3.35 -3.98
CA GLU A 50 0.34 -3.24 -4.57
C GLU A 50 -0.51 -4.46 -4.26
N GLU A 51 0.06 -5.66 -4.38
CA GLU A 51 -0.60 -6.90 -3.98
C GLU A 51 -0.86 -6.94 -2.48
N LEU A 52 0.13 -6.55 -1.67
CA LEU A 52 -0.03 -6.44 -0.23
C LEU A 52 -1.12 -5.43 0.13
N ALA A 53 -1.11 -4.24 -0.48
CA ALA A 53 -2.14 -3.25 -0.24
C ALA A 53 -3.54 -3.77 -0.62
N GLY A 54 -3.66 -4.55 -1.68
CA GLY A 54 -4.92 -5.19 -2.06
C GLY A 54 -5.54 -6.04 -0.95
N ILE A 55 -4.72 -6.77 -0.19
CA ILE A 55 -5.18 -7.53 0.98
C ILE A 55 -5.54 -6.59 2.13
N LEU A 56 -4.66 -5.63 2.45
CA LEU A 56 -4.85 -4.70 3.59
C LEU A 56 -6.10 -3.82 3.44
N GLU A 57 -6.47 -3.40 2.23
CA GLU A 57 -7.70 -2.63 1.98
C GLU A 57 -8.98 -3.46 2.12
N GLY A 58 -8.86 -4.78 2.23
CA GLY A 58 -9.95 -5.71 2.36
C GLY A 58 -10.68 -5.66 3.70
N ASP A 59 -11.85 -6.28 3.75
CA ASP A 59 -12.59 -6.46 4.99
C ASP A 59 -11.88 -7.48 5.90
N PRO A 60 -11.61 -7.17 7.19
CA PRO A 60 -10.83 -8.05 8.06
C PRO A 60 -11.45 -9.44 8.30
N LEU A 61 -12.78 -9.59 8.11
CA LEU A 61 -13.48 -10.85 8.33
C LEU A 61 -13.49 -11.74 7.09
N ASN A 62 -13.21 -11.18 5.91
CA ASN A 62 -13.41 -11.86 4.62
C ASN A 62 -12.18 -11.81 3.71
N VAL A 63 -11.21 -10.95 4.00
CA VAL A 63 -10.02 -10.74 3.19
C VAL A 63 -8.79 -10.95 4.05
N GLY A 64 -7.90 -11.80 3.55
CA GLY A 64 -6.62 -12.10 4.15
C GLY A 64 -5.68 -12.74 3.14
N GLY A 65 -4.54 -13.19 3.65
CA GLY A 65 -3.54 -13.89 2.88
C GLY A 65 -2.28 -14.07 3.72
N ARG A 66 -1.17 -14.34 3.04
CA ARG A 66 0.15 -14.49 3.68
C ARG A 66 1.27 -14.03 2.75
N ILE A 67 2.43 -13.75 3.32
CA ILE A 67 3.65 -13.45 2.58
C ILE A 67 4.65 -14.56 2.85
N ASP A 68 5.26 -15.12 1.81
CA ASP A 68 6.42 -16.00 1.98
C ASP A 68 7.62 -15.12 2.36
N ILE A 69 8.10 -15.21 3.60
CA ILE A 69 9.19 -14.34 4.10
C ILE A 69 10.57 -14.74 3.55
N ARG A 70 10.66 -15.85 2.81
CA ARG A 70 11.87 -16.29 2.11
C ARG A 70 11.95 -15.69 0.71
N THR A 71 10.80 -15.57 0.02
CA THR A 71 10.75 -15.08 -1.38
C THR A 71 10.21 -13.66 -1.52
N GLY A 72 9.35 -13.21 -0.61
CA GLY A 72 8.60 -11.96 -0.69
C GLY A 72 7.27 -12.06 -1.43
N GLU A 73 6.89 -13.24 -1.91
CA GLU A 73 5.65 -13.45 -2.66
C GLU A 73 4.41 -13.26 -1.78
N VAL A 74 3.44 -12.50 -2.29
CA VAL A 74 2.17 -12.23 -1.61
C VAL A 74 1.12 -13.20 -2.10
N TRP A 75 0.51 -13.94 -1.19
CA TRP A 75 -0.52 -14.94 -1.48
C TRP A 75 -1.85 -14.45 -0.90
N PRO A 76 -2.76 -13.88 -1.72
CA PRO A 76 -4.14 -13.65 -1.29
C PRO A 76 -4.82 -14.96 -0.92
N GLN A 77 -5.84 -14.92 -0.06
CA GLN A 77 -6.55 -16.12 0.40
C GLN A 77 -6.97 -17.05 -0.76
N ALA A 78 -7.49 -16.50 -1.86
CA ALA A 78 -7.90 -17.29 -3.01
C ALA A 78 -6.75 -18.09 -3.66
N ALA A 79 -5.51 -17.58 -3.62
CA ALA A 79 -4.35 -18.29 -4.14
C ALA A 79 -3.93 -19.44 -3.19
N ILE A 80 -4.07 -19.23 -1.88
CA ILE A 80 -3.84 -20.27 -0.86
C ILE A 80 -4.84 -21.41 -1.04
N ASP A 81 -6.13 -21.06 -1.14
CA ASP A 81 -7.21 -22.03 -1.31
C ASP A 81 -6.99 -22.86 -2.58
N TYR A 82 -6.62 -22.21 -3.69
CA TYR A 82 -6.31 -22.89 -4.95
C TYR A 82 -5.12 -23.86 -4.81
N ALA A 83 -4.01 -23.44 -4.19
CA ALA A 83 -2.83 -24.28 -4.05
C ALA A 83 -3.07 -25.51 -3.17
N LEU A 84 -3.91 -25.39 -2.14
CA LEU A 84 -4.35 -26.52 -1.32
C LEU A 84 -5.26 -27.47 -2.13
N GLU A 85 -6.22 -26.93 -2.88
CA GLU A 85 -7.12 -27.73 -3.72
C GLU A 85 -6.38 -28.51 -4.82
N THR A 86 -5.32 -27.94 -5.38
CA THR A 86 -4.51 -28.58 -6.44
C THR A 86 -3.37 -29.46 -5.90
N GLY A 87 -3.08 -29.41 -4.59
CA GLY A 87 -1.97 -30.10 -3.96
C GLY A 87 -0.59 -29.53 -4.31
N GLU A 88 -0.52 -28.27 -4.77
CA GLU A 88 0.72 -27.53 -5.00
C GLU A 88 1.35 -27.04 -3.69
N GLU A 89 0.55 -26.94 -2.63
CA GLU A 89 0.99 -26.62 -1.28
C GLU A 89 0.82 -27.84 -0.36
N ASP A 90 1.87 -28.14 0.40
CA ASP A 90 1.84 -29.20 1.42
C ASP A 90 1.12 -28.68 2.68
N GLU A 91 0.01 -29.35 3.05
CA GLU A 91 -0.80 -29.05 4.25
C GLU A 91 0.05 -28.95 5.52
N ASP A 92 1.09 -29.79 5.66
CA ASP A 92 1.95 -29.80 6.84
C ASP A 92 2.84 -28.54 6.95
N SER A 93 3.08 -27.85 5.83
CA SER A 93 3.91 -26.64 5.75
C SER A 93 3.11 -25.35 5.53
N ALA A 94 1.81 -25.46 5.30
CA ALA A 94 0.93 -24.32 5.01
C ALA A 94 0.87 -23.32 6.19
N ASP A 95 1.04 -23.80 7.41
CA ASP A 95 1.00 -22.97 8.63
C ASP A 95 2.39 -22.74 9.25
N ASP A 96 3.49 -23.01 8.53
CA ASP A 96 4.86 -22.81 9.03
C ASP A 96 5.13 -21.32 9.34
N PRO A 97 5.25 -20.92 10.63
CA PRO A 97 5.47 -19.54 11.01
C PRO A 97 6.89 -19.04 10.68
N GLU A 98 7.83 -19.94 10.35
CA GLU A 98 9.17 -19.59 9.88
C GLU A 98 9.24 -19.31 8.37
N ARG A 99 8.13 -19.56 7.65
CA ARG A 99 7.98 -19.27 6.23
C ARG A 99 6.91 -18.22 5.97
N TRP A 100 5.81 -18.25 6.72
CA TRP A 100 4.62 -17.46 6.39
C TRP A 100 4.38 -16.33 7.38
N LEU A 101 4.24 -15.12 6.84
CA LEU A 101 3.73 -13.97 7.56
C LEU A 101 2.25 -13.77 7.21
N ALA A 102 1.36 -13.99 8.17
CA ALA A 102 -0.07 -13.79 7.98
C ALA A 102 -0.42 -12.30 7.75
N VAL A 103 -1.36 -12.06 6.84
CA VAL A 103 -1.89 -10.74 6.49
C VAL A 103 -3.41 -10.77 6.57
N HIS A 104 -4.00 -9.77 7.21
CA HIS A 104 -5.44 -9.61 7.30
C HIS A 104 -5.83 -8.23 6.75
N GLY A 105 -7.04 -8.11 6.21
CA GLY A 105 -7.60 -6.81 5.89
C GLY A 105 -7.67 -5.91 7.13
N GLU A 106 -7.43 -4.61 6.94
CA GLU A 106 -7.54 -3.57 7.98
C GLU A 106 -8.90 -2.85 7.93
N GLY A 107 -9.72 -3.17 6.92
CA GLY A 107 -11.05 -2.63 6.72
C GLY A 107 -11.07 -1.25 6.09
N SER A 108 -12.26 -0.66 6.06
CA SER A 108 -12.53 0.50 5.20
C SER A 108 -12.19 1.88 5.80
N ARG A 109 -11.65 1.93 7.03
CA ARG A 109 -11.46 3.20 7.76
C ARG A 109 -10.46 4.12 7.05
N GLU A 110 -9.27 3.60 6.73
CA GLU A 110 -8.24 4.41 6.07
C GLU A 110 -8.59 4.72 4.61
N GLY A 111 -9.30 3.80 3.92
CA GLY A 111 -9.90 4.08 2.62
C GLY A 111 -10.92 5.23 2.67
N TYR A 112 -11.76 5.28 3.70
CA TYR A 112 -12.74 6.35 3.89
C TYR A 112 -12.06 7.69 4.17
N ARG A 113 -11.07 7.69 5.07
CA ARG A 113 -10.23 8.85 5.33
C ARG A 113 -9.52 9.34 4.07
N GLY A 114 -9.08 8.42 3.21
CA GLY A 114 -8.55 8.73 1.89
C GLY A 114 -9.53 9.54 1.03
N MET A 115 -10.80 9.14 0.98
CA MET A 115 -11.83 9.92 0.27
C MET A 115 -12.01 11.32 0.86
N GLU A 116 -12.06 11.46 2.19
CA GLU A 116 -12.19 12.77 2.85
C GLU A 116 -11.01 13.71 2.53
N LEU A 117 -9.79 13.19 2.62
CA LEU A 117 -8.57 13.94 2.31
C LEU A 117 -8.52 14.34 0.83
N PHE A 118 -8.93 13.44 -0.07
CA PHE A 118 -8.97 13.76 -1.49
C PHE A 118 -9.99 14.86 -1.78
N ILE A 119 -11.20 14.78 -1.21
CA ILE A 119 -12.24 15.80 -1.36
C ILE A 119 -11.74 17.17 -0.91
N ALA A 120 -11.02 17.23 0.22
CA ALA A 120 -10.42 18.47 0.71
C ALA A 120 -9.36 19.07 -0.23
N SER A 121 -8.80 18.26 -1.14
CA SER A 121 -7.81 18.69 -2.14
C SER A 121 -8.41 19.08 -3.50
N VAL A 122 -9.72 18.92 -3.70
CA VAL A 122 -10.40 19.27 -4.96
C VAL A 122 -10.61 20.78 -5.03
N GLU A 123 -10.10 21.41 -6.10
CA GLU A 123 -10.11 22.87 -6.24
C GLU A 123 -11.49 23.44 -6.58
N ASP A 124 -12.30 22.71 -7.36
CA ASP A 124 -13.67 23.10 -7.74
C ASP A 124 -14.62 22.85 -6.55
N PRO A 125 -15.17 23.91 -5.92
CA PRO A 125 -16.01 23.74 -4.73
C PRO A 125 -17.29 22.94 -5.00
N GLY A 126 -17.85 23.04 -6.21
CA GLY A 126 -19.05 22.31 -6.58
C GLY A 126 -18.79 20.81 -6.78
N ARG A 127 -17.60 20.43 -7.26
CA ARG A 127 -17.17 19.02 -7.29
C ARG A 127 -16.92 18.50 -5.88
N ALA A 128 -16.20 19.27 -5.06
CA ALA A 128 -15.91 18.89 -3.67
C ALA A 128 -17.20 18.65 -2.88
N GLU A 129 -18.20 19.52 -3.00
CA GLU A 129 -19.50 19.36 -2.35
C GLU A 129 -20.23 18.09 -2.81
N ARG A 130 -20.28 17.83 -4.13
CA ARG A 130 -20.92 16.61 -4.67
C ARG A 130 -20.26 15.34 -4.15
N LEU A 131 -18.93 15.30 -4.11
CA LEU A 131 -18.19 14.18 -3.57
C LEU A 131 -18.41 14.01 -2.05
N ALA A 132 -18.46 15.11 -1.29
CA ALA A 132 -18.74 15.10 0.14
C ALA A 132 -20.14 14.54 0.46
N VAL A 133 -21.12 14.79 -0.40
CA VAL A 133 -22.45 14.14 -0.30
C VAL A 133 -22.38 12.66 -0.70
N ALA A 134 -21.62 12.33 -1.73
CA ALA A 134 -21.48 10.96 -2.25
C ALA A 134 -20.87 9.98 -1.22
N ILE A 135 -20.01 10.43 -0.31
CA ILE A 135 -19.40 9.55 0.70
C ILE A 135 -20.26 9.28 1.94
N ARG A 136 -21.46 9.86 2.06
CA ARG A 136 -22.30 9.73 3.28
C ARG A 136 -23.08 8.43 3.32
N GLY A 137 -22.88 7.58 4.32
CA GLY A 137 -23.67 6.37 4.54
C GLY A 137 -23.26 5.17 3.68
N ARG A 138 -24.12 4.15 3.61
CA ARG A 138 -23.80 2.88 2.93
C ARG A 138 -23.45 3.07 1.45
N GLY A 139 -22.50 2.28 0.96
CA GLY A 139 -22.05 2.33 -0.43
C GLY A 139 -21.26 3.60 -0.80
N ALA A 140 -20.64 4.27 0.18
CA ALA A 140 -19.84 5.49 -0.01
C ALA A 140 -18.79 5.34 -1.12
N PHE A 141 -17.95 4.29 -1.05
CA PHE A 141 -16.87 4.06 -2.02
C PHE A 141 -17.37 3.95 -3.46
N ARG A 142 -18.45 3.20 -3.69
CA ARG A 142 -19.03 3.06 -5.02
C ARG A 142 -19.55 4.40 -5.53
N ARG A 143 -20.38 5.10 -4.74
CA ARG A 143 -20.95 6.39 -5.13
C ARG A 143 -19.88 7.47 -5.36
N PHE A 144 -18.83 7.47 -4.55
CA PHE A 144 -17.69 8.36 -4.72
C PHE A 144 -17.00 8.14 -6.08
N LYS A 145 -16.72 6.87 -6.42
CA LYS A 145 -16.16 6.51 -7.74
C LYS A 145 -17.13 6.84 -8.89
N ASP A 146 -18.42 6.54 -8.73
CA ASP A 146 -19.46 6.85 -9.71
C ASP A 146 -19.55 8.36 -9.99
N GLU A 147 -19.38 9.20 -8.96
CA GLU A 147 -19.36 10.66 -9.10
C GLU A 147 -18.06 11.16 -9.75
N LEU A 148 -16.90 10.63 -9.35
CA LEU A 148 -15.60 10.95 -9.97
C LEU A 148 -15.56 10.58 -11.46
N ALA A 149 -16.23 9.51 -11.87
CA ALA A 149 -16.28 9.08 -13.27
C ALA A 149 -16.84 10.13 -14.23
N ARG A 150 -17.53 11.16 -13.70
CA ARG A 150 -18.00 12.32 -14.48
C ARG A 150 -16.87 13.29 -14.85
N TRP A 151 -15.72 13.23 -14.18
CA TRP A 151 -14.55 14.09 -14.38
C TRP A 151 -13.28 13.23 -14.49
N PRO A 152 -12.92 12.76 -15.70
CA PRO A 152 -11.80 11.84 -15.90
C PRO A 152 -10.48 12.31 -15.26
N GLY A 153 -10.18 13.61 -15.33
CA GLY A 153 -8.98 14.16 -14.70
C GLY A 153 -8.97 14.06 -13.17
N GLU A 154 -10.12 14.19 -12.50
CA GLU A 154 -10.20 13.99 -11.04
C GLU A 154 -10.13 12.50 -10.69
N LEU A 155 -10.70 11.63 -11.54
CA LEU A 155 -10.63 10.20 -11.36
C LEU A 155 -9.17 9.70 -11.44
N GLU A 156 -8.41 10.13 -12.45
CA GLU A 156 -6.98 9.84 -12.58
C GLU A 156 -6.19 10.36 -11.36
N ARG A 157 -6.49 11.59 -10.92
CA ARG A 157 -5.89 12.17 -9.70
C ARG A 157 -6.18 11.33 -8.46
N TRP A 158 -7.42 10.84 -8.32
CA TRP A 158 -7.81 9.97 -7.23
C TRP A 158 -7.06 8.64 -7.27
N HIS A 159 -6.92 8.01 -8.44
CA HIS A 159 -6.17 6.77 -8.59
C HIS A 159 -4.72 6.94 -8.12
N ALA A 160 -4.01 7.95 -8.64
CA ALA A 160 -2.63 8.22 -8.25
C ALA A 160 -2.50 8.53 -6.74
N PHE A 161 -3.42 9.34 -6.19
CA PHE A 161 -3.46 9.66 -4.76
C PHE A 161 -3.69 8.43 -3.89
N SER A 162 -4.67 7.59 -4.26
CA SER A 162 -5.09 6.43 -3.50
C SER A 162 -4.03 5.33 -3.54
N GLU A 163 -3.45 5.05 -4.71
CA GLU A 163 -2.37 4.07 -4.87
C GLU A 163 -1.13 4.44 -4.06
N GLU A 164 -0.73 5.71 -4.07
CA GLU A 164 0.42 6.19 -3.29
C GLU A 164 0.18 6.02 -1.79
N ARG A 165 -1.03 6.34 -1.30
CA ARG A 165 -1.39 6.12 0.11
C ARG A 165 -1.44 4.63 0.48
N GLN A 166 -1.97 3.79 -0.40
CA GLN A 166 -2.04 2.35 -0.22
C GLN A 166 -0.64 1.74 -0.11
N ARG A 167 0.28 2.10 -1.03
CA ARG A 167 1.69 1.69 -0.96
C ARG A 167 2.39 2.18 0.31
N GLY A 168 2.06 3.40 0.75
CA GLY A 168 2.52 3.95 2.02
C GLY A 168 2.10 3.09 3.22
N ARG A 169 0.81 2.79 3.33
CA ARG A 169 0.28 1.91 4.38
C ARG A 169 0.90 0.51 4.35
N ALA A 170 1.00 -0.10 3.18
CA ALA A 170 1.64 -1.42 3.03
C ALA A 170 3.12 -1.41 3.47
N ARG A 171 3.85 -0.31 3.21
CA ARG A 171 5.23 -0.15 3.70
C ARG A 171 5.29 0.00 5.22
N SER A 172 4.42 0.82 5.80
CA SER A 172 4.31 0.99 7.25
C SER A 172 3.96 -0.34 7.95
N TRP A 173 3.02 -1.09 7.38
CA TRP A 173 2.63 -2.41 7.87
C TRP A 173 3.81 -3.39 7.85
N LEU A 174 4.57 -3.46 6.75
CA LEU A 174 5.78 -4.31 6.67
C LEU A 174 6.82 -3.92 7.71
N ALA A 175 7.03 -2.62 7.92
CA ALA A 175 7.97 -2.13 8.91
C ALA A 175 7.56 -2.51 10.33
N ALA A 176 6.27 -2.40 10.66
CA ALA A 176 5.73 -2.90 11.92
C ALA A 176 5.91 -4.41 12.10
N ALA A 177 5.89 -5.17 11.00
CA ALA A 177 6.20 -6.61 10.97
C ALA A 177 7.72 -6.94 11.01
N GLY A 178 8.60 -5.94 11.01
CA GLY A 178 10.06 -6.14 11.08
C GLY A 178 10.76 -6.16 9.71
N TYR A 179 10.06 -5.82 8.63
CA TYR A 179 10.56 -5.90 7.26
C TYR A 179 10.60 -4.54 6.59
N ARG A 180 11.56 -4.36 5.68
CA ARG A 180 11.58 -3.24 4.75
C ARG A 180 11.45 -3.74 3.32
N VAL A 181 10.81 -2.93 2.49
CA VAL A 181 10.60 -3.25 1.08
C VAL A 181 11.93 -3.16 0.34
N LEU A 182 12.34 -4.25 -0.28
CA LEU A 182 13.33 -4.18 -1.34
C LEU A 182 12.60 -3.83 -2.65
N PRO A 183 12.99 -2.77 -3.37
CA PRO A 183 12.35 -2.43 -4.65
C PRO A 183 12.43 -3.63 -5.59
N VAL A 184 11.27 -4.11 -6.03
CA VAL A 184 11.16 -5.19 -7.02
C VAL A 184 11.19 -4.53 -8.40
N ASP A 185 12.12 -4.93 -9.27
CA ASP A 185 12.15 -4.44 -10.65
C ASP A 185 10.93 -5.02 -11.39
N ARG A 186 9.87 -4.23 -11.59
CA ARG A 186 8.71 -4.64 -12.43
C ARG A 186 9.02 -4.68 -13.94
N ARG A 187 10.28 -4.88 -14.34
CA ARG A 187 10.65 -5.05 -15.75
C ARG A 187 10.48 -6.52 -16.17
N ALA A 188 9.26 -7.03 -16.11
CA ALA A 188 8.78 -8.18 -16.88
C ALA A 188 7.33 -8.48 -16.48
N SER A 189 6.37 -7.90 -17.19
CA SER A 189 5.05 -8.48 -17.45
C SER A 189 4.59 -8.00 -18.81
#